data_AF-A0A9D1DXR4-F1
#
_entry.id   AF-A0A9D1DXR4-F1
#
_cell.length_a   1.000
_cell.length_b   1.000
_cell.length_c   1.000
_cell.angle_alpha   90.00
_cell.angle_beta   90.00
_cell.angle_gamma   90.00
#
_symmetry.space_group_name_H-M   'P 1'
#
loop_
_entity.id
_entity.type
_entity.pdbx_description
1 polymer ?
#
loop_
_entity_poly.entity_id
_entity_poly.type
_entity_poly.pdbx_seq_one_letter_code
_entity_poly.pdbx_strand_id
1 'polypeptide(L)'
;MNKLRKAVAAGASAAIAACLLGGCGNSIDPENIDYSVQLLAPEEGDDIATFETSLGDITVVLYTDEVPEVVQNFKDLVNEGFFDGQVIYQVVPTVGAAMFGSSTEDGNTPDTNTGSPLEAQYSDSLWPFSGSLTALCSEMGQLWNHGYYYDSRSFFIADVPMDEETLSQMEENYFPAMMVNAFEEMGGIPGISQFHTVYGKVIDGMEVVNEIMTLPRTEIDMEAAGAEDGEYEQGYTLDEDVVIEKVTLGTFHAEDFGELDNTLTQEEYDAMVYQSAEEQAAIDEAIANGTYGTEESEESSASSESSASEEDASSEESSEG
;
A
#
# COMPACT_ATOMS: atom_id res chain seq x y z
N MET A 1 35.06 13.39 -3.01
CA MET A 1 35.26 13.84 -4.41
C MET A 1 33.88 13.85 -5.05
N ASN A 2 33.12 14.94 -4.90
CA ASN A 2 31.81 15.08 -5.52
C ASN A 2 32.00 15.27 -7.01
N LYS A 3 31.90 14.18 -7.77
CA LYS A 3 31.63 14.29 -9.19
C LYS A 3 30.16 14.65 -9.30
N LEU A 4 29.93 15.93 -9.56
CA LEU A 4 28.71 16.46 -10.14
C LEU A 4 28.29 15.52 -11.29
N ARG A 5 27.31 14.63 -11.04
CA ARG A 5 26.69 13.75 -12.05
C ARG A 5 25.99 14.69 -13.03
N LYS A 6 26.64 14.99 -14.15
CA LYS A 6 26.01 15.71 -15.27
C LYS A 6 25.04 14.76 -15.95
N ALA A 7 23.75 15.00 -15.72
CA ALA A 7 22.62 14.77 -16.62
C ALA A 7 22.89 13.86 -17.83
N VAL A 8 22.61 12.57 -17.65
CA VAL A 8 21.88 11.72 -18.61
C VAL A 8 21.08 10.75 -17.75
N ALA A 9 19.94 11.20 -17.20
CA ALA A 9 18.95 10.29 -16.62
C ALA A 9 18.18 9.65 -17.79
N ALA A 10 18.85 8.75 -18.51
CA ALA A 10 18.19 7.77 -19.36
C ALA A 10 18.19 6.47 -18.55
N GLY A 11 17.49 6.47 -17.42
CA GLY A 11 17.14 5.25 -16.71
C GLY A 11 15.78 4.78 -17.20
N ALA A 12 15.52 3.47 -17.19
CA ALA A 12 14.16 3.05 -17.47
C ALA A 12 13.28 3.39 -16.29
N SER A 13 12.08 3.83 -16.60
CA SER A 13 11.05 4.05 -15.62
C SER A 13 10.31 2.72 -15.40
N ALA A 14 10.18 2.33 -14.15
CA ALA A 14 9.13 1.41 -13.78
C ALA A 14 7.81 2.19 -13.73
N ALA A 15 6.89 1.85 -14.62
CA ALA A 15 5.63 2.57 -14.74
C ALA A 15 4.60 1.96 -13.79
N ILE A 16 4.08 2.76 -12.86
CA ILE A 16 2.95 2.40 -12.01
C ILE A 16 1.69 2.92 -12.69
N ALA A 17 0.75 2.02 -12.94
CA ALA A 17 -0.56 2.37 -13.47
C ALA A 17 -1.56 2.38 -12.30
N ALA A 18 -2.10 3.55 -11.97
CA ALA A 18 -3.27 3.68 -11.11
C ALA A 18 -4.51 3.80 -12.00
N CYS A 19 -5.52 2.96 -11.77
CA CYS A 19 -6.79 3.05 -12.46
C CYS A 19 -7.81 3.80 -11.59
N LEU A 20 -8.76 4.47 -12.27
CA LEU A 20 -10.00 4.88 -11.64
C LEU A 20 -10.67 3.63 -11.04
N LEU A 21 -11.32 3.77 -9.89
CA LEU A 21 -11.90 2.68 -9.08
C LEU A 21 -13.03 1.87 -9.77
N GLY A 22 -13.22 2.04 -11.07
CA GLY A 22 -14.17 1.32 -11.90
C GLY A 22 -13.55 0.17 -12.69
N GLY A 23 -13.81 -1.06 -12.26
CA GLY A 23 -14.13 -2.17 -13.16
C GLY A 23 -13.00 -2.87 -13.94
N CYS A 24 -11.76 -2.85 -13.47
CA CYS A 24 -10.70 -3.72 -13.99
C CYS A 24 -10.02 -4.45 -12.83
N GLY A 25 -10.59 -5.60 -12.46
CA GLY A 25 -10.07 -6.46 -11.41
C GLY A 25 -10.81 -7.80 -11.40
N ASN A 26 -10.17 -8.85 -10.86
CA ASN A 26 -10.87 -10.08 -10.48
C ASN A 26 -12.08 -9.73 -9.60
N SER A 27 -13.18 -10.49 -9.71
CA SER A 27 -14.35 -10.29 -8.87
C SER A 27 -13.99 -10.56 -7.41
N ILE A 28 -13.75 -9.51 -6.63
CA ILE A 28 -13.60 -9.60 -5.18
C ILE A 28 -14.97 -9.87 -4.60
N ASP A 29 -15.04 -10.87 -3.73
CA ASP A 29 -16.21 -11.11 -2.91
C ASP A 29 -15.97 -10.42 -1.55
N PRO A 30 -16.70 -9.34 -1.21
CA PRO A 30 -16.60 -8.68 0.08
C PRO A 30 -16.67 -9.61 1.29
N GLU A 31 -17.40 -10.73 1.19
CA GLU A 31 -17.56 -11.68 2.30
C GLU A 31 -16.27 -12.49 2.57
N ASN A 32 -15.32 -12.52 1.64
CA ASN A 32 -14.06 -13.25 1.77
C ASN A 32 -12.90 -12.39 2.29
N ILE A 33 -13.10 -11.08 2.46
CA ILE A 33 -12.04 -10.16 2.88
C ILE A 33 -11.80 -10.32 4.39
N ASP A 34 -10.60 -10.75 4.76
CA ASP A 34 -10.12 -10.72 6.13
C ASP A 34 -9.28 -9.47 6.37
N TYR A 35 -9.92 -8.40 6.83
CA TYR A 35 -9.28 -7.12 7.12
C TYR A 35 -8.22 -7.22 8.23
N SER A 36 -8.32 -8.21 9.12
CA SER A 36 -7.42 -8.31 10.27
C SER A 36 -5.98 -8.58 9.84
N VAL A 37 -5.78 -9.23 8.68
CA VAL A 37 -4.47 -9.58 8.12
C VAL A 37 -3.57 -8.35 7.92
N GLN A 38 -4.14 -7.21 7.53
CA GLN A 38 -3.36 -5.98 7.28
C GLN A 38 -3.61 -4.86 8.29
N LEU A 39 -4.72 -4.89 9.02
CA LEU A 39 -5.10 -3.81 9.94
C LEU A 39 -4.61 -4.04 11.37
N LEU A 40 -4.40 -5.28 11.79
CA LEU A 40 -3.87 -5.59 13.12
C LEU A 40 -2.37 -5.81 13.10
N ALA A 41 -1.78 -5.85 14.30
CA ALA A 41 -0.39 -6.26 14.48
C ALA A 41 -0.16 -7.70 14.01
N PRO A 42 1.05 -8.03 13.49
CA PRO A 42 1.41 -9.40 13.14
C PRO A 42 1.30 -10.37 14.33
N GLU A 43 1.07 -11.64 14.03
CA GLU A 43 1.07 -12.70 15.03
C GLU A 43 2.51 -13.13 15.40
N GLU A 44 2.69 -13.63 16.62
CA GLU A 44 3.97 -14.17 17.08
C GLU A 44 4.46 -15.30 16.16
N GLY A 45 5.64 -15.11 15.58
CA GLY A 45 6.25 -16.05 14.65
C GLY A 45 5.96 -15.78 13.18
N ASP A 46 5.18 -14.76 12.84
CA ASP A 46 5.00 -14.33 11.44
C ASP A 46 6.33 -13.98 10.80
N ASP A 47 6.47 -14.26 9.50
CA ASP A 47 7.70 -13.95 8.79
C ASP A 47 7.85 -12.44 8.60
N ILE A 48 9.03 -11.92 8.94
CA ILE A 48 9.38 -10.51 8.75
C ILE A 48 10.64 -10.37 7.89
N ALA A 49 10.80 -9.18 7.30
CA ALA A 49 12.06 -8.78 6.70
C ALA A 49 12.46 -7.37 7.15
N THR A 50 13.73 -7.19 7.50
CA THR A 50 14.30 -5.88 7.84
C THR A 50 15.25 -5.43 6.74
N PHE A 51 14.96 -4.27 6.18
CA PHE A 51 15.79 -3.54 5.23
C PHE A 51 16.64 -2.54 5.99
N GLU A 52 17.92 -2.84 6.17
CA GLU A 52 18.91 -1.87 6.67
C GLU A 52 19.20 -0.88 5.54
N THR A 53 18.79 0.39 5.67
CA THR A 53 19.02 1.41 4.64
C THR A 53 19.96 2.51 5.13
N SER A 54 20.50 3.29 4.19
CA SER A 54 21.35 4.45 4.51
C SER A 54 20.63 5.56 5.31
N LEU A 55 19.30 5.49 5.45
CA LEU A 55 18.48 6.45 6.21
C LEU A 55 17.92 5.88 7.51
N GLY A 56 18.04 4.57 7.74
CA GLY A 56 17.40 3.88 8.86
C GLY A 56 16.88 2.52 8.43
N ASP A 57 16.35 1.76 9.39
CA ASP A 57 15.83 0.42 9.14
C ASP A 57 14.34 0.52 8.79
N ILE A 58 13.88 -0.35 7.89
CA ILE A 58 12.46 -0.55 7.59
C ILE A 58 12.16 -2.03 7.82
N THR A 59 11.27 -2.35 8.75
CA THR A 59 10.83 -3.73 9.00
C THR A 59 9.42 -3.94 8.48
N VAL A 60 9.23 -5.03 7.74
CA VAL A 60 7.93 -5.44 7.20
C VAL A 60 7.52 -6.81 7.71
N VAL A 61 6.21 -7.00 7.91
CA VAL A 61 5.59 -8.34 7.93
C VAL A 61 5.41 -8.84 6.50
N LEU A 62 5.51 -10.15 6.28
CA LEU A 62 5.33 -10.82 4.99
C LEU A 62 4.10 -11.74 5.01
N TYR A 63 3.18 -11.57 4.06
CA TYR A 63 1.91 -12.30 3.99
C TYR A 63 2.06 -13.67 3.30
N THR A 64 2.79 -14.57 3.96
CA THR A 64 3.17 -15.88 3.39
C THR A 64 1.95 -16.74 3.03
N ASP A 65 0.87 -16.69 3.80
CA ASP A 65 -0.31 -17.53 3.56
C ASP A 65 -1.20 -16.99 2.42
N GLU A 66 -1.17 -15.68 2.18
CA GLU A 66 -2.00 -14.99 1.20
C GLU A 66 -1.40 -15.04 -0.22
N VAL A 67 -0.08 -14.82 -0.33
CA VAL A 67 0.65 -14.78 -1.62
C VAL A 67 1.97 -15.57 -1.54
N PRO A 68 1.90 -16.90 -1.31
CA PRO A 68 3.05 -17.73 -0.94
C PRO A 68 4.17 -17.75 -1.99
N GLU A 69 3.85 -17.71 -3.28
CA GLU A 69 4.90 -17.78 -4.32
C GLU A 69 5.67 -16.46 -4.42
N VAL A 70 4.97 -15.33 -4.22
CA VAL A 70 5.57 -13.99 -4.23
C VAL A 70 6.50 -13.82 -3.03
N VAL A 71 6.02 -14.18 -1.83
CA VAL A 71 6.82 -14.15 -0.61
C VAL A 71 8.01 -15.11 -0.70
N GLN A 72 7.83 -16.32 -1.26
CA GLN A 72 8.93 -17.26 -1.43
C GLN A 72 9.99 -16.73 -2.41
N ASN A 73 9.58 -16.15 -3.55
CA ASN A 73 10.50 -15.51 -4.49
C ASN A 73 11.29 -14.38 -3.81
N PHE A 74 10.64 -13.52 -3.04
CA PHE A 74 11.30 -12.47 -2.27
C PHE A 74 12.31 -13.05 -1.28
N LYS A 75 11.91 -14.04 -0.46
CA LYS A 75 12.79 -14.68 0.53
C LYS A 75 14.01 -15.35 -0.12
N ASP A 76 13.84 -16.00 -1.27
CA ASP A 76 14.94 -16.61 -2.01
C ASP A 76 15.95 -15.55 -2.46
N LEU A 77 15.47 -14.45 -3.05
CA LEU A 77 16.31 -13.32 -3.46
C LEU A 77 17.05 -12.66 -2.29
N VAL A 78 16.40 -12.51 -1.13
CA VAL A 78 17.07 -12.03 0.10
C VAL A 78 18.18 -12.98 0.53
N ASN A 79 17.92 -14.29 0.55
CA ASN A 79 18.94 -15.29 0.92
C ASN A 79 20.14 -15.33 -0.05
N GLU A 80 19.92 -14.97 -1.32
CA GLU A 80 20.97 -14.82 -2.32
C GLU A 80 21.74 -13.49 -2.20
N GLY A 81 21.29 -12.56 -1.34
CA GLY A 81 21.85 -11.23 -1.18
C GLY A 81 21.56 -10.31 -2.37
N PHE A 82 20.48 -10.58 -3.12
CA PHE A 82 20.13 -9.84 -4.33
C PHE A 82 19.97 -8.34 -4.05
N PHE A 83 19.26 -7.99 -2.97
CA PHE A 83 18.92 -6.62 -2.61
C PHE A 83 20.08 -5.83 -1.96
N ASP A 84 21.14 -6.51 -1.51
CA ASP A 84 22.24 -5.90 -0.76
C ASP A 84 23.03 -4.91 -1.64
N GLY A 85 23.12 -3.66 -1.19
CA GLY A 85 23.79 -2.57 -1.89
C GLY A 85 23.00 -1.98 -3.06
N GLN A 86 21.74 -2.40 -3.27
CA GLN A 86 20.86 -1.78 -4.26
C GLN A 86 20.39 -0.40 -3.80
N VAL A 87 19.91 0.41 -4.74
CA VAL A 87 19.37 1.75 -4.46
C VAL A 87 17.85 1.77 -4.60
N ILE A 88 17.21 2.72 -3.92
CA ILE A 88 15.89 3.21 -4.33
C ILE A 88 16.08 3.96 -5.65
N TYR A 89 15.79 3.30 -6.78
CA TYR A 89 16.12 3.83 -8.10
C TYR A 89 15.08 4.84 -8.62
N GLN A 90 13.85 4.77 -8.11
CA GLN A 90 12.75 5.64 -8.52
C GLN A 90 11.81 5.92 -7.36
N VAL A 91 11.29 7.14 -7.30
CA VAL A 91 10.15 7.52 -6.47
C VAL A 91 9.02 8.06 -7.34
N VAL A 92 7.77 7.77 -6.96
CA VAL A 92 6.56 8.20 -7.67
C VAL A 92 5.65 8.92 -6.68
N PRO A 93 5.79 10.25 -6.50
CA PRO A 93 5.14 10.98 -5.42
C PRO A 93 3.62 11.06 -5.48
N THR A 94 3.02 10.95 -6.66
CA THR A 94 1.55 10.94 -6.82
C THR A 94 0.91 9.72 -6.19
N VAL A 95 1.64 8.60 -6.13
CA VAL A 95 1.21 7.32 -5.57
C VAL A 95 2.17 6.86 -4.46
N GLY A 96 2.82 7.79 -3.75
CA GLY A 96 3.64 7.46 -2.57
C GLY A 96 4.74 6.40 -2.76
N ALA A 97 5.12 6.03 -3.99
CA ALA A 97 5.87 4.80 -4.20
C ALA A 97 7.39 5.02 -4.15
N ALA A 98 8.10 4.22 -3.36
CA ALA A 98 9.56 4.16 -3.33
C ALA A 98 10.05 2.81 -3.88
N MET A 99 10.63 2.81 -5.08
CA MET A 99 10.87 1.59 -5.88
C MET A 99 12.32 1.10 -5.80
N PHE A 100 12.48 -0.22 -5.67
CA PHE A 100 13.75 -0.95 -5.58
C PHE A 100 13.64 -2.33 -6.22
N GLY A 101 14.68 -3.15 -6.10
CA GLY A 101 14.65 -4.55 -6.56
C GLY A 101 15.16 -4.72 -7.98
N SER A 102 16.22 -4.01 -8.34
CA SER A 102 16.91 -4.12 -9.61
C SER A 102 18.42 -4.12 -9.39
N SER A 103 19.15 -4.99 -10.10
CA SER A 103 20.61 -5.09 -9.94
C SER A 103 21.38 -3.90 -10.51
N THR A 104 20.68 -2.98 -11.19
CA THR A 104 21.22 -1.72 -11.72
C THR A 104 20.47 -0.52 -11.15
N GLU A 105 21.19 0.59 -10.98
CA GLU A 105 20.65 1.88 -10.48
C GLU A 105 19.56 2.48 -11.39
N ASP A 106 19.34 1.92 -12.59
CA ASP A 106 18.38 2.40 -13.59
C ASP A 106 17.11 1.55 -13.70
N GLY A 107 16.91 0.57 -12.79
CA GLY A 107 15.71 -0.26 -12.74
C GLY A 107 15.62 -1.36 -13.81
N ASN A 108 16.57 -1.45 -14.76
CA ASN A 108 16.46 -2.27 -15.97
C ASN A 108 16.83 -3.75 -15.84
N THR A 109 17.41 -4.18 -14.72
CA THR A 109 17.84 -5.57 -14.53
C THR A 109 17.15 -6.20 -13.33
N PRO A 110 15.83 -6.45 -13.43
CA PRO A 110 15.14 -7.28 -12.47
C PRO A 110 15.57 -8.75 -12.61
N ASP A 111 15.30 -9.54 -11.58
CA ASP A 111 15.48 -10.99 -11.58
C ASP A 111 14.30 -11.69 -10.88
N THR A 112 14.32 -13.01 -10.85
CA THR A 112 13.43 -13.86 -10.05
C THR A 112 14.22 -15.07 -9.58
N ASN A 113 13.73 -15.78 -8.56
CA ASN A 113 14.34 -17.04 -8.12
C ASN A 113 14.35 -18.14 -9.21
N THR A 114 13.55 -17.99 -10.28
CA THR A 114 13.53 -18.91 -11.43
C THR A 114 14.32 -18.40 -12.64
N GLY A 115 14.76 -17.14 -12.64
CA GLY A 115 15.35 -16.45 -13.79
C GLY A 115 14.36 -16.12 -14.91
N SER A 116 13.06 -16.10 -14.63
CA SER A 116 11.99 -15.71 -15.56
C SER A 116 10.80 -15.09 -14.81
N PRO A 117 10.09 -14.09 -15.39
CA PRO A 117 8.93 -13.48 -14.74
C PRO A 117 7.88 -14.51 -14.28
N LEU A 118 7.30 -14.27 -13.11
CA LEU A 118 6.34 -15.16 -12.45
C LEU A 118 4.92 -14.56 -12.52
N GLU A 119 3.90 -15.40 -12.56
CA GLU A 119 2.50 -14.93 -12.61
C GLU A 119 2.11 -14.27 -11.29
N ALA A 120 1.47 -13.10 -11.36
CA ALA A 120 1.04 -12.35 -10.17
C ALA A 120 0.05 -13.15 -9.32
N GLN A 121 0.18 -13.04 -8.00
CA GLN A 121 -0.78 -13.58 -7.04
C GLN A 121 -1.57 -12.45 -6.40
N TYR A 122 -2.85 -12.68 -6.14
CA TYR A 122 -3.72 -11.69 -5.51
C TYR A 122 -4.51 -12.38 -4.42
N SER A 123 -4.75 -11.66 -3.33
CA SER A 123 -5.64 -12.07 -2.25
C SER A 123 -6.78 -11.06 -2.15
N ASP A 124 -7.97 -11.54 -1.80
CA ASP A 124 -9.13 -10.68 -1.50
C ASP A 124 -8.86 -9.83 -0.23
N SER A 125 -7.95 -10.27 0.64
CA SER A 125 -7.61 -9.64 1.92
C SER A 125 -6.43 -8.68 1.83
N LEU A 126 -5.70 -8.61 0.70
CA LEU A 126 -4.51 -7.78 0.56
C LEU A 126 -4.73 -6.58 -0.36
N TRP A 127 -4.69 -5.40 0.25
CA TRP A 127 -4.99 -4.09 -0.32
C TRP A 127 -3.82 -3.11 -0.14
N PRO A 128 -3.66 -2.16 -1.08
CA PRO A 128 -2.55 -1.21 -1.10
C PRO A 128 -2.72 -0.05 -0.10
N PHE A 129 -2.79 -0.37 1.20
CA PHE A 129 -2.75 0.63 2.27
C PHE A 129 -1.39 1.31 2.36
N SER A 130 -1.31 2.46 3.04
CA SER A 130 -0.01 3.05 3.41
C SER A 130 0.85 2.02 4.16
N GLY A 131 2.16 2.06 3.89
CA GLY A 131 3.12 1.09 4.40
C GLY A 131 3.17 -0.23 3.64
N SER A 132 2.32 -0.49 2.64
CA SER A 132 2.36 -1.78 1.92
C SER A 132 3.67 -1.97 1.15
N LEU A 133 4.24 -3.17 1.26
CA LEU A 133 5.30 -3.67 0.39
C LEU A 133 4.67 -4.42 -0.79
N THR A 134 4.91 -3.92 -1.99
CA THR A 134 4.15 -4.31 -3.19
C THR A 134 5.09 -4.69 -4.33
N ALA A 135 4.84 -5.84 -4.96
CA ALA A 135 5.56 -6.29 -6.14
C ALA A 135 5.03 -5.54 -7.36
N LEU A 136 5.93 -4.97 -8.16
CA LEU A 136 5.55 -4.35 -9.41
C LEU A 136 5.16 -5.45 -10.40
N CYS A 137 3.91 -5.41 -10.86
CA CYS A 137 3.45 -6.31 -11.92
C CYS A 137 3.27 -5.56 -13.24
N SER A 138 3.47 -6.28 -14.34
CA SER A 138 3.29 -5.78 -15.69
C SER A 138 2.48 -6.78 -16.50
N GLU A 139 1.66 -6.27 -17.41
CA GLU A 139 0.92 -7.06 -18.36
C GLU A 139 1.89 -7.73 -19.35
N MET A 140 1.83 -9.06 -19.45
CA MET A 140 2.70 -9.82 -20.35
C MET A 140 1.93 -10.93 -21.07
N GLY A 141 2.54 -11.43 -22.15
CA GLY A 141 2.01 -12.53 -22.94
C GLY A 141 1.08 -12.11 -24.07
N GLN A 142 0.73 -13.07 -24.93
CA GLN A 142 -0.11 -12.84 -26.13
C GLN A 142 -1.23 -13.87 -26.22
N LEU A 143 -2.42 -13.42 -26.66
CA LEU A 143 -3.64 -14.21 -26.84
C LEU A 143 -4.04 -15.02 -25.59
N TRP A 144 -3.54 -16.24 -25.46
CA TRP A 144 -4.02 -17.25 -24.51
C TRP A 144 -3.20 -17.32 -23.22
N ASN A 145 -2.03 -16.68 -23.18
CA ASN A 145 -1.15 -16.63 -22.00
C ASN A 145 -0.97 -15.19 -21.51
N HIS A 146 -2.01 -14.39 -21.71
CA HIS A 146 -2.04 -12.99 -21.34
C HIS A 146 -2.41 -12.87 -19.86
N GLY A 147 -1.61 -12.14 -19.08
CA GLY A 147 -1.83 -11.96 -17.66
C GLY A 147 -0.83 -10.97 -17.05
N TYR A 148 -0.94 -10.76 -15.74
CA TYR A 148 0.00 -9.94 -14.98
C TYR A 148 1.12 -10.80 -14.42
N TYR A 149 2.34 -10.31 -14.55
CA TYR A 149 3.55 -10.99 -14.09
C TYR A 149 4.39 -10.02 -13.27
N TYR A 150 5.12 -10.55 -12.29
CA TYR A 150 6.04 -9.80 -11.45
C TYR A 150 7.46 -10.34 -11.58
N ASP A 151 8.41 -9.52 -11.13
CA ASP A 151 9.81 -9.86 -10.95
C ASP A 151 10.31 -9.32 -9.59
N SER A 152 11.60 -9.17 -9.40
CA SER A 152 12.20 -8.66 -8.16
C SER A 152 11.83 -7.22 -7.84
N ARG A 153 11.33 -6.43 -8.80
CA ARG A 153 11.01 -5.02 -8.57
C ARG A 153 9.83 -4.91 -7.63
N SER A 154 10.03 -4.12 -6.59
CA SER A 154 9.04 -3.87 -5.55
C SER A 154 9.06 -2.40 -5.16
N PHE A 155 8.03 -1.97 -4.46
CA PHE A 155 7.97 -0.64 -3.90
C PHE A 155 7.27 -0.65 -2.54
N PHE A 156 7.70 0.27 -1.69
CA PHE A 156 6.95 0.66 -0.50
C PHE A 156 5.93 1.74 -0.88
N ILE A 157 4.75 1.70 -0.27
CA ILE A 157 3.79 2.79 -0.30
C ILE A 157 4.04 3.65 0.94
N ALA A 158 4.43 4.91 0.74
CA ALA A 158 4.53 5.90 1.80
C ALA A 158 3.15 6.31 2.33
N ASP A 159 3.10 7.24 3.28
CA ASP A 159 1.85 7.79 3.77
C ASP A 159 1.13 8.57 2.66
N VAL A 160 -0.03 8.05 2.26
CA VAL A 160 -0.91 8.65 1.24
C VAL A 160 -2.30 8.81 1.84
N PRO A 161 -2.64 9.98 2.41
CA PRO A 161 -3.95 10.20 3.01
C PRO A 161 -5.04 10.17 1.93
N MET A 162 -6.22 9.63 2.29
CA MET A 162 -7.39 9.65 1.40
C MET A 162 -7.99 11.04 1.31
N ASP A 163 -8.27 11.48 0.08
CA ASP A 163 -9.10 12.65 -0.16
C ASP A 163 -10.59 12.25 -0.26
N GLU A 164 -11.47 13.21 0.05
CA GLU A 164 -12.93 13.02 0.04
C GLU A 164 -13.42 12.54 -1.34
N GLU A 165 -12.76 12.96 -2.42
CA GLU A 165 -13.12 12.56 -3.79
C GLU A 165 -12.88 11.06 -4.00
N THR A 166 -11.75 10.52 -3.52
CA THR A 166 -11.42 9.10 -3.63
C THR A 166 -12.35 8.25 -2.78
N LEU A 167 -12.62 8.66 -1.53
CA LEU A 167 -13.58 7.96 -0.66
C LEU A 167 -14.98 7.92 -1.28
N SER A 168 -15.45 9.06 -1.80
CA SER A 168 -16.74 9.14 -2.51
C SER A 168 -16.76 8.20 -3.72
N GLN A 169 -15.67 8.13 -4.49
CA GLN A 169 -15.58 7.20 -5.62
C GLN A 169 -15.62 5.73 -5.16
N MET A 170 -15.01 5.39 -4.02
CA MET A 170 -15.11 4.02 -3.48
C MET A 170 -16.55 3.66 -3.14
N GLU A 171 -17.28 4.55 -2.46
CA GLU A 171 -18.70 4.36 -2.13
C GLU A 171 -19.58 4.24 -3.38
N GLU A 172 -19.38 5.12 -4.37
CA GLU A 172 -20.10 5.08 -5.65
C GLU A 172 -19.84 3.77 -6.43
N ASN A 173 -18.64 3.19 -6.27
CA ASN A 173 -18.28 1.89 -6.83
C ASN A 173 -18.65 0.70 -5.93
N TYR A 174 -19.47 0.93 -4.89
CA TYR A 174 -20.02 -0.10 -4.01
C TYR A 174 -18.95 -0.88 -3.25
N PHE A 175 -17.85 -0.23 -2.88
CA PHE A 175 -16.90 -0.80 -1.94
C PHE A 175 -17.61 -1.04 -0.60
N PRO A 176 -17.29 -2.13 0.13
CA PRO A 176 -17.84 -2.36 1.46
C PRO A 176 -17.47 -1.22 2.40
N ALA A 177 -18.37 -0.82 3.31
CA ALA A 177 -18.12 0.25 4.27
C ALA A 177 -16.82 0.02 5.07
N MET A 178 -16.54 -1.24 5.44
CA MET A 178 -15.30 -1.61 6.13
C MET A 178 -14.05 -1.30 5.30
N MET A 179 -14.12 -1.44 3.98
CA MET A 179 -13.00 -1.08 3.10
C MET A 179 -12.82 0.44 3.01
N VAL A 180 -13.91 1.19 2.90
CA VAL A 180 -13.87 2.66 2.85
C VAL A 180 -13.25 3.20 4.14
N ASN A 181 -13.72 2.75 5.31
CA ASN A 181 -13.22 3.20 6.61
C ASN A 181 -11.76 2.77 6.85
N ALA A 182 -11.38 1.58 6.38
CA ALA A 182 -9.99 1.13 6.45
C ALA A 182 -9.05 2.03 5.63
N PHE A 183 -9.45 2.42 4.42
CA PHE A 183 -8.65 3.36 3.60
C PHE A 183 -8.68 4.78 4.17
N GLU A 184 -9.80 5.24 4.71
CA GLU A 184 -9.89 6.53 5.39
C GLU A 184 -8.89 6.63 6.55
N GLU A 185 -8.85 5.60 7.40
CA GLU A 185 -7.95 5.55 8.56
C GLU A 185 -6.49 5.32 8.18
N MET A 186 -6.22 4.33 7.32
CA MET A 186 -4.86 3.88 7.04
C MET A 186 -4.20 4.61 5.87
N GLY A 187 -4.97 5.35 5.08
CA GLY A 187 -4.52 5.85 3.78
C GLY A 187 -4.17 4.71 2.80
N GLY A 188 -3.52 5.06 1.70
CA GLY A 188 -3.09 4.12 0.67
C GLY A 188 -3.51 4.53 -0.73
N ILE A 189 -3.71 3.55 -1.60
CA ILE A 189 -3.90 3.78 -3.03
C ILE A 189 -4.85 2.73 -3.62
N PRO A 190 -6.16 2.84 -3.36
CA PRO A 190 -7.10 1.78 -3.76
C PRO A 190 -7.07 1.50 -5.28
N GLY A 191 -6.73 2.50 -6.10
CA GLY A 191 -6.67 2.41 -7.57
C GLY A 191 -5.56 1.53 -8.17
N ILE A 192 -4.59 1.06 -7.38
CA ILE A 192 -3.57 0.08 -7.84
C ILE A 192 -3.87 -1.35 -7.38
N SER A 193 -4.97 -1.54 -6.63
CA SER A 193 -5.39 -2.86 -6.18
C SER A 193 -5.55 -3.79 -7.37
N GLN A 194 -5.09 -5.04 -7.22
CA GLN A 194 -5.12 -6.09 -8.24
C GLN A 194 -4.35 -5.85 -9.54
N PHE A 195 -3.66 -4.72 -9.68
CA PHE A 195 -2.65 -4.51 -10.73
C PHE A 195 -1.26 -4.84 -10.22
N HIS A 196 -1.04 -4.71 -8.92
CA HIS A 196 0.22 -4.99 -8.25
C HIS A 196 -0.03 -5.89 -7.04
N THR A 197 0.88 -6.83 -6.78
CA THR A 197 0.71 -7.78 -5.68
C THR A 197 1.25 -7.18 -4.39
N VAL A 198 0.37 -6.89 -3.44
CA VAL A 198 0.78 -6.62 -2.06
C VAL A 198 1.24 -7.93 -1.42
N TYR A 199 2.41 -7.93 -0.77
CA TYR A 199 2.97 -9.14 -0.14
C TYR A 199 3.60 -8.88 1.23
N GLY A 200 3.56 -7.64 1.71
CA GLY A 200 3.95 -7.29 3.07
C GLY A 200 3.49 -5.89 3.46
N LYS A 201 3.80 -5.47 4.68
CA LYS A 201 3.50 -4.12 5.19
C LYS A 201 4.53 -3.70 6.23
N VAL A 202 4.93 -2.43 6.19
CA VAL A 202 5.83 -1.81 7.18
C VAL A 202 5.15 -1.80 8.54
N ILE A 203 5.84 -2.38 9.53
CA ILE A 203 5.43 -2.45 10.93
C ILE A 203 6.36 -1.67 11.86
N ASP A 204 7.51 -1.21 11.35
CA ASP A 204 8.48 -0.35 12.03
C ASP A 204 9.35 0.36 10.98
N GLY A 205 9.61 1.65 11.14
CA GLY A 205 10.40 2.45 10.22
C GLY A 205 9.59 3.15 9.12
N MET A 206 8.30 3.39 9.33
CA MET A 206 7.46 4.10 8.36
C MET A 206 7.94 5.55 8.13
N GLU A 207 8.55 6.18 9.13
CA GLU A 207 9.18 7.48 9.00
C GLU A 207 10.32 7.50 7.97
N VAL A 208 11.03 6.38 7.80
CA VAL A 208 12.10 6.24 6.81
C VAL A 208 11.52 6.21 5.40
N VAL A 209 10.44 5.46 5.18
CA VAL A 209 9.70 5.43 3.91
C VAL A 209 9.20 6.82 3.54
N ASN A 210 8.62 7.52 4.52
CA ASN A 210 8.14 8.88 4.33
C ASN A 210 9.29 9.87 4.04
N GLU A 211 10.43 9.75 4.73
CA GLU A 211 11.60 10.60 4.48
C GLU A 211 12.09 10.49 3.03
N ILE A 212 12.18 9.27 2.49
CA ILE A 212 12.59 9.01 1.09
C ILE A 212 11.76 9.85 0.12
N MET A 213 10.45 9.97 0.34
CA MET A 213 9.54 10.70 -0.55
C MET A 213 9.72 12.22 -0.54
N THR A 214 10.43 12.76 0.45
CA THR A 214 10.70 14.21 0.60
C THR A 214 12.04 14.65 0.02
N LEU A 215 12.90 13.70 -0.35
CA LEU A 215 14.26 13.98 -0.80
C LEU A 215 14.30 14.74 -2.14
N PRO A 216 15.34 15.56 -2.37
CA PRO A 216 15.58 16.19 -3.66
C PRO A 216 15.64 15.16 -4.78
N ARG A 217 14.98 15.46 -5.90
CA ARG A 217 14.77 14.51 -6.99
C ARG A 217 14.69 15.19 -8.34
N THR A 218 15.04 14.43 -9.37
CA THR A 218 15.04 14.84 -10.77
C THR A 218 14.04 14.00 -11.56
N GLU A 219 13.25 14.65 -12.40
CA GLU A 219 12.23 14.03 -13.25
C GLU A 219 12.87 13.04 -14.25
N ILE A 220 12.26 11.86 -14.38
CA ILE A 220 12.61 10.87 -15.40
C ILE A 220 11.88 11.21 -16.69
N ASP A 221 12.61 11.26 -17.82
CA ASP A 221 11.99 11.36 -19.15
C ASP A 221 11.34 10.01 -19.49
N MET A 222 10.04 9.87 -19.20
CA MET A 222 9.31 8.61 -19.33
C MET A 222 9.21 8.13 -20.79
N GLU A 223 9.13 9.06 -21.75
CA GLU A 223 9.12 8.74 -23.19
C GLU A 223 10.48 8.19 -23.62
N ALA A 224 11.57 8.85 -23.23
CA ALA A 224 12.92 8.37 -23.51
C ALA A 224 13.25 7.06 -22.78
N ALA A 225 12.60 6.80 -21.65
CA ALA A 225 12.69 5.57 -20.89
C ALA A 225 11.94 4.39 -21.53
N GLY A 226 11.21 4.62 -22.62
CA GLY A 226 10.53 3.57 -23.38
C GLY A 226 9.19 3.15 -22.81
N ALA A 227 8.54 3.99 -21.99
CA ALA A 227 7.14 3.78 -21.64
C ALA A 227 6.29 3.81 -22.93
N GLU A 228 5.43 2.81 -23.12
CA GLU A 228 4.47 2.80 -24.24
C GLU A 228 3.46 3.95 -24.11
N ASP A 229 2.69 4.26 -25.16
CA ASP A 229 1.60 5.24 -25.07
C ASP A 229 0.58 4.77 -24.00
N GLY A 230 0.52 5.45 -22.86
CA GLY A 230 -0.35 5.12 -21.72
C GLY A 230 -0.37 6.23 -20.67
N GLU A 231 -1.35 6.18 -19.76
CA GLU A 231 -1.42 7.07 -18.59
C GLU A 231 -0.65 6.42 -17.44
N TYR A 232 0.58 6.88 -17.21
CA TYR A 232 1.43 6.41 -16.12
C TYR A 232 1.77 7.55 -15.18
N GLU A 233 2.00 7.20 -13.92
CA GLU A 233 2.43 8.15 -12.91
C GLU A 233 3.87 8.62 -13.14
N GLN A 234 4.12 9.92 -13.00
CA GLN A 234 5.42 10.52 -13.28
C GLN A 234 6.47 10.10 -12.24
N GLY A 235 7.54 9.44 -12.71
CA GLY A 235 8.65 8.96 -11.90
C GLY A 235 9.77 9.98 -11.77
N TYR A 236 10.52 9.87 -10.67
CA TYR A 236 11.68 10.70 -10.37
C TYR A 236 12.83 9.84 -9.83
N THR A 237 14.05 10.22 -10.15
CA THR A 237 15.26 9.66 -9.52
C THR A 237 15.72 10.60 -8.41
N LEU A 238 16.13 10.04 -7.27
CA LEU A 238 16.70 10.82 -6.17
C LEU A 238 18.04 11.44 -6.58
N ASP A 239 18.29 12.68 -6.15
CA ASP A 239 19.54 13.38 -6.47
C ASP A 239 20.74 12.77 -5.70
N GLU A 240 20.46 12.21 -4.52
CA GLU A 240 21.38 11.42 -3.70
C GLU A 240 20.80 10.02 -3.50
N ASP A 241 21.65 9.00 -3.69
CA ASP A 241 21.23 7.59 -3.64
C ASP A 241 20.85 7.19 -2.21
N VAL A 242 19.68 6.59 -2.04
CA VAL A 242 19.30 5.86 -0.82
C VAL A 242 19.61 4.39 -1.05
N VAL A 243 20.48 3.82 -0.23
CA VAL A 243 21.02 2.47 -0.42
C VAL A 243 20.34 1.51 0.56
N ILE A 244 19.84 0.38 0.06
CA ILE A 244 19.49 -0.79 0.86
C ILE A 244 20.82 -1.49 1.14
N GLU A 245 21.39 -1.27 2.32
CA GLU A 245 22.70 -1.82 2.69
C GLU A 245 22.61 -3.34 2.82
N LYS A 246 21.49 -3.83 3.38
CA LYS A 246 21.24 -5.25 3.58
C LYS A 246 19.76 -5.54 3.79
N VAL A 247 19.31 -6.72 3.36
CA VAL A 247 18.00 -7.26 3.78
C VAL A 247 18.19 -8.54 4.60
N THR A 248 17.48 -8.64 5.71
CA THR A 248 17.51 -9.83 6.58
C THR A 248 16.11 -10.38 6.82
N LEU A 249 15.98 -11.71 6.83
CA LEU A 249 14.74 -12.39 7.17
C LEU A 249 14.75 -12.73 8.66
N GLY A 250 13.59 -12.61 9.30
CA GLY A 250 13.38 -12.93 10.70
C GLY A 250 11.96 -13.43 10.97
N THR A 251 11.64 -13.59 12.25
CA THR A 251 10.29 -13.88 12.73
C THR A 251 9.86 -12.77 13.67
N PHE A 252 8.60 -12.38 13.59
CA PHE A 252 8.02 -11.37 14.45
C PHE A 252 7.96 -11.85 15.90
N HIS A 253 8.44 -11.01 16.81
CA HIS A 253 8.28 -11.13 18.25
C HIS A 253 7.92 -9.77 18.81
N ALA A 254 6.74 -9.64 19.42
CA ALA A 254 6.23 -8.35 19.88
C ALA A 254 7.14 -7.66 20.91
N GLU A 255 7.94 -8.44 21.66
CA GLU A 255 8.91 -7.91 22.63
C GLU A 255 10.11 -7.18 22.01
N ASP A 256 10.37 -7.38 20.72
CA ASP A 256 11.45 -6.72 19.99
C ASP A 256 11.07 -5.31 19.52
N PHE A 257 9.78 -4.98 19.55
CA PHE A 257 9.24 -3.71 19.05
C PHE A 257 8.67 -2.84 20.18
N GLY A 258 8.70 -1.52 19.96
CA GLY A 258 8.08 -0.55 20.86
C GLY A 258 6.60 -0.37 20.53
N GLU A 259 6.32 0.65 19.73
CA GLU A 259 5.03 0.88 19.09
C GLU A 259 5.19 0.49 17.63
N LEU A 260 4.20 -0.21 17.08
CA LEU A 260 4.24 -0.64 15.68
C LEU A 260 3.62 0.43 14.80
N ASP A 261 4.20 0.62 13.63
CA ASP A 261 3.65 1.47 12.58
C ASP A 261 2.53 0.73 11.83
N ASN A 262 1.56 1.50 11.32
CA ASN A 262 0.50 1.04 10.44
C ASN A 262 -0.31 -0.16 10.97
N THR A 263 -0.49 -0.27 12.28
CA THR A 263 -1.34 -1.30 12.92
C THR A 263 -2.33 -0.65 13.87
N LEU A 264 -3.59 -1.05 13.79
CA LEU A 264 -4.61 -0.70 14.77
C LEU A 264 -4.47 -1.57 16.02
N THR A 265 -4.81 -1.01 17.16
CA THR A 265 -5.09 -1.82 18.34
C THR A 265 -6.37 -2.64 18.12
N GLN A 266 -6.54 -3.73 18.89
CA GLN A 266 -7.77 -4.52 18.82
C GLN A 266 -9.02 -3.68 19.12
N GLU A 267 -8.92 -2.70 20.01
CA GLU A 267 -10.05 -1.82 20.38
C GLU A 267 -10.44 -0.90 19.22
N GLU A 268 -9.47 -0.29 18.54
CA GLU A 268 -9.70 0.55 17.35
C GLU A 268 -10.29 -0.27 16.20
N TYR A 269 -9.75 -1.47 15.95
CA TYR A 269 -10.27 -2.37 14.93
C TYR A 269 -11.71 -2.82 15.22
N ASP A 270 -12.01 -3.24 16.47
CA ASP A 270 -13.37 -3.65 16.85
C ASP A 270 -14.37 -2.49 16.74
N ALA A 271 -13.94 -1.27 17.07
CA ALA A 271 -14.75 -0.07 16.90
C ALA A 271 -15.05 0.22 15.42
N MET A 272 -14.03 0.13 14.56
CA MET A 272 -14.18 0.28 13.11
C MET A 272 -15.14 -0.77 12.54
N VAL A 273 -14.97 -2.05 12.91
CA VAL A 273 -15.87 -3.14 12.48
C VAL A 273 -17.33 -2.86 12.89
N TYR A 274 -17.55 -2.37 14.11
CA TYR A 274 -18.89 -2.02 14.58
C TYR A 274 -19.50 -0.87 13.75
N GLN A 275 -18.75 0.21 13.57
CA GLN A 275 -19.18 1.38 12.79
C GLN A 275 -19.51 0.98 11.35
N SER A 276 -18.59 0.28 10.67
CA SER A 276 -18.77 -0.14 9.28
C SER A 276 -19.95 -1.08 9.10
N ALA A 277 -20.30 -1.90 10.11
CA ALA A 277 -21.48 -2.74 10.05
C ALA A 277 -22.79 -1.93 10.09
N GLU A 278 -22.85 -0.85 10.87
CA GLU A 278 -24.00 0.06 10.90
C GLU A 278 -24.14 0.81 9.57
N GLU A 279 -23.04 1.32 9.02
CA GLU A 279 -23.00 2.01 7.73
C GLU A 279 -23.39 1.09 6.58
N GLN A 280 -22.84 -0.14 6.54
CA GLN A 280 -23.19 -1.12 5.50
C GLN A 280 -24.69 -1.46 5.54
N ALA A 281 -25.29 -1.58 6.73
CA ALA A 281 -26.72 -1.83 6.84
C ALA A 281 -27.57 -0.66 6.27
N ALA A 282 -27.13 0.59 6.47
CA ALA A 282 -27.78 1.76 5.91
C ALA A 282 -27.63 1.82 4.37
N ILE A 283 -26.44 1.48 3.85
CA ILE A 283 -26.16 1.34 2.42
C ILE A 283 -27.08 0.30 1.79
N ASP A 284 -27.16 -0.90 2.39
CA ASP A 284 -28.00 -2.00 1.90
C ASP A 284 -29.49 -1.62 1.89
N GLU A 285 -29.96 -0.90 2.93
CA GLU A 285 -31.32 -0.38 2.98
C GLU A 285 -31.57 0.66 1.87
N ALA A 286 -30.64 1.59 1.65
CA ALA A 286 -30.75 2.60 0.60
C ALA A 286 -30.74 1.95 -0.81
N ILE A 287 -29.93 0.92 -1.03
CA ILE A 287 -29.92 0.15 -2.29
C ILE A 287 -31.27 -0.57 -2.47
N ALA A 288 -31.77 -1.24 -1.43
CA ALA A 288 -33.05 -1.95 -1.48
C ALA A 288 -34.23 -1.00 -1.75
N ASN A 289 -34.16 0.24 -1.25
CA ASN A 289 -35.17 1.28 -1.45
C ASN A 289 -34.98 2.07 -2.75
N GLY A 290 -33.87 1.88 -3.46
CA GLY A 290 -33.54 2.60 -4.69
C GLY A 290 -33.18 4.07 -4.47
N THR A 291 -32.73 4.42 -3.27
CA THR A 291 -32.33 5.78 -2.86
C THR A 291 -30.81 5.94 -2.76
N TYR A 292 -30.05 4.86 -2.93
CA TYR A 292 -28.58 4.90 -2.96
C TYR A 292 -28.07 5.80 -4.10
N GLY A 293 -27.15 6.73 -3.78
CA GLY A 293 -26.61 7.69 -4.74
C GLY A 293 -27.58 8.79 -5.20
N THR A 294 -28.62 9.10 -4.40
CA THR A 294 -29.53 10.23 -4.63
C THR A 294 -29.34 11.29 -3.55
N GLU A 295 -29.66 12.58 -3.80
CA GLU A 295 -29.48 13.68 -2.84
C GLU A 295 -30.12 13.43 -1.43
N GLU A 296 -31.02 12.44 -1.28
CA GLU A 296 -31.60 12.03 0.01
C GLU A 296 -30.67 11.12 0.86
N SER A 297 -29.64 10.48 0.30
CA SER A 297 -28.71 9.63 1.08
C SER A 297 -27.72 10.46 1.92
N GLU A 298 -27.35 11.66 1.45
CA GLU A 298 -26.42 12.58 2.12
C GLU A 298 -26.97 13.18 3.43
N GLU A 299 -28.30 13.29 3.60
CA GLU A 299 -28.89 13.76 4.87
C GLU A 299 -28.89 12.70 5.97
N SER A 300 -28.75 11.41 5.62
CA SER A 300 -28.76 10.32 6.62
C SER A 300 -27.40 10.16 7.32
N SER A 301 -26.29 10.30 6.59
CA SER A 301 -24.92 10.27 7.13
C SER A 301 -24.61 11.47 8.01
N ALA A 302 -25.14 12.67 7.69
CA ALA A 302 -24.97 13.86 8.52
C ALA A 302 -25.73 13.79 9.87
N SER A 303 -26.69 12.86 10.01
CA SER A 303 -27.53 12.78 11.21
C SER A 303 -26.90 11.94 12.34
N SER A 304 -26.03 10.98 12.02
CA SER A 304 -25.32 10.14 13.00
C SER A 304 -24.24 10.94 13.76
N GLU A 305 -23.50 11.83 13.09
CA GLU A 305 -22.49 12.69 13.70
C GLU A 305 -23.06 13.67 14.75
N SER A 306 -24.33 14.09 14.58
CA SER A 306 -24.96 15.06 15.50
C SER A 306 -25.35 14.48 16.86
N SER A 307 -25.38 13.15 17.00
CA SER A 307 -25.89 12.46 18.20
C SER A 307 -24.81 12.10 19.23
N ALA A 308 -23.52 12.23 18.89
CA ALA A 308 -22.40 11.82 19.73
C ALA A 308 -21.89 12.90 20.73
N SER A 309 -22.55 14.06 20.85
CA SER A 309 -22.03 15.20 21.64
C SER A 309 -22.83 15.62 22.88
N GLU A 310 -23.84 14.87 23.33
CA GLU A 310 -24.64 15.25 24.51
C GLU A 310 -24.71 14.18 25.62
N GLU A 311 -23.61 13.54 26.00
CA GLU A 311 -23.52 12.84 27.29
C GLU A 311 -22.16 13.02 27.98
N ASP A 312 -21.82 14.24 28.42
CA ASP A 312 -21.07 14.39 29.67
C ASP A 312 -21.05 15.84 30.20
N ALA A 313 -21.79 16.08 31.29
CA ALA A 313 -21.47 17.10 32.30
C ALA A 313 -22.37 16.92 33.52
N SER A 314 -22.02 15.93 34.35
CA SER A 314 -22.56 15.79 35.69
C SER A 314 -22.09 16.90 36.64
N SER A 315 -23.00 17.31 37.51
CA SER A 315 -22.79 17.74 38.90
C SER A 315 -21.66 18.74 39.25
N GLU A 316 -22.05 19.91 39.77
CA GLU A 316 -21.46 20.42 41.02
C GLU A 316 -22.49 21.25 41.80
N GLU A 317 -22.71 20.81 43.04
CA GLU A 317 -23.60 21.43 44.04
C GLU A 317 -22.86 22.53 44.81
N SER A 318 -23.64 23.51 45.29
CA SER A 318 -23.45 24.30 46.52
C SER A 318 -22.47 25.50 46.53
N SER A 319 -23.00 26.73 46.58
CA SER A 319 -23.23 27.47 47.84
C SER A 319 -23.46 28.97 47.59
N GLU A 320 -24.60 29.50 48.07
CA GLU A 320 -24.78 30.78 48.77
C GLU A 320 -26.29 31.12 48.82
N GLY A 321 -26.85 31.12 50.04
CA GLY A 321 -28.24 31.50 50.32
C GLY A 321 -28.87 30.76 51.50
#